data_AF-A0ABD5MRX6-F1
#
_entry.id   AF-A0ABD5MRX6-F1
#
_cell.length_a   1.000
_cell.length_b   1.000
_cell.length_c   1.000
_cell.angle_alpha   90.00
_cell.angle_beta   90.00
_cell.angle_gamma   90.00
#
_symmetry.space_group_name_H-M   'P 1'
#
loop_
_entity.id
_entity.type
_entity.pdbx_description
1 polymer ?
#
loop_
_entity_poly.entity_id
_entity_poly.type
_entity_poly.pdbx_seq_one_letter_code
_entity_poly.pdbx_strand_id
1 'polypeptide(L)'
;MNRNEHALLGAIVGLGGYLLYKWVKKETPEIMELILSTCGGAFMGVLPDLLEPASNPNHRSIFHSLAFLGFIGYGNYKVWENQNLSEKQKLTISLLSSAFGSHLFADGQTEKGLPLLF
;
A
#
# COMPACT_ATOMS: atom_id res chain seq x y z
N MET A 1 4.86 11.86 8.21
CA MET A 1 5.31 12.33 6.88
C MET A 1 4.23 13.24 6.32
N ASN A 2 4.54 14.04 5.30
CA ASN A 2 3.51 14.79 4.56
C ASN A 2 2.95 13.94 3.41
N ARG A 3 1.82 14.39 2.83
CA ARG A 3 1.13 13.67 1.76
C ARG A 3 2.02 13.37 0.53
N ASN A 4 2.92 14.28 0.16
CA ASN A 4 3.81 14.07 -0.98
C ASN A 4 4.85 12.98 -0.70
N GLU A 5 5.36 12.91 0.53
CA GLU A 5 6.26 11.85 0.97
C GLU A 5 5.57 10.49 0.96
N HIS A 6 4.29 10.42 1.39
CA HIS A 6 3.49 9.20 1.29
C HIS A 6 3.19 8.79 -0.15
N ALA A 7 2.89 9.76 -1.04
CA ALA A 7 2.73 9.49 -2.47
C ALA A 7 4.01 8.92 -3.09
N LEU A 8 5.16 9.52 -2.77
CA LEU A 8 6.45 9.05 -3.26
C LEU A 8 6.76 7.63 -2.75
N LEU A 9 6.55 7.36 -1.45
CA LEU A 9 6.76 6.05 -0.88
C LEU A 9 5.86 5.00 -1.53
N GLY A 10 4.57 5.32 -1.71
CA GLY A 10 3.62 4.46 -2.42
C GLY A 10 4.05 4.18 -3.87
N ALA A 11 4.56 5.20 -4.59
CA ALA A 11 5.08 5.04 -5.94
C ALA A 11 6.29 4.10 -6.00
N ILE A 12 7.23 4.26 -5.06
CA ILE A 12 8.42 3.40 -4.93
C ILE A 12 7.99 1.95 -4.65
N VAL A 13 7.04 1.74 -3.75
CA VAL A 13 6.53 0.39 -3.41
C VAL A 13 5.82 -0.24 -4.60
N GLY A 14 5.00 0.52 -5.33
CA GLY A 14 4.32 0.03 -6.54
C GLY A 14 5.29 -0.36 -7.64
N LEU A 15 6.20 0.55 -8.00
CA LEU A 15 7.23 0.31 -9.03
C LEU A 15 8.18 -0.83 -8.63
N GLY A 16 8.75 -0.73 -7.43
CA GLY A 16 9.73 -1.70 -6.93
C GLY A 16 9.12 -3.09 -6.77
N GLY A 17 7.90 -3.19 -6.25
CA GLY A 17 7.18 -4.46 -6.14
C GLY A 17 6.88 -5.10 -7.50
N TYR A 18 6.46 -4.31 -8.49
CA TYR A 18 6.22 -4.81 -9.84
C TYR A 18 7.50 -5.31 -10.52
N LEU A 19 8.58 -4.52 -10.45
CA LEU A 19 9.87 -4.91 -11.00
C LEU A 19 10.44 -6.16 -10.32
N LEU A 20 10.34 -6.24 -8.99
CA LEU A 20 10.75 -7.41 -8.23
C LEU A 20 9.96 -8.65 -8.67
N TYR A 21 8.63 -8.52 -8.82
CA TYR A 21 7.79 -9.63 -9.28
C TYR A 21 8.20 -10.12 -10.67
N LYS A 22 8.37 -9.20 -11.63
CA LYS A 22 8.80 -9.54 -13.00
C LYS A 22 10.18 -10.18 -13.02
N TRP A 23 11.11 -9.69 -12.20
CA TRP A 23 12.44 -10.27 -12.04
C TRP A 23 12.37 -11.71 -11.49
N VAL A 24 11.59 -11.94 -10.43
CA VAL A 24 11.40 -13.29 -9.85
C VAL A 24 10.77 -14.25 -10.86
N LYS A 25 9.78 -13.78 -11.64
CA LYS A 25 9.09 -14.59 -12.67
C LYS A 25 9.89 -14.72 -13.97
N LYS A 26 11.04 -14.03 -14.11
CA LYS A 26 11.84 -13.95 -15.34
C LYS A 26 11.05 -13.46 -16.55
N GLU A 27 10.12 -12.54 -16.30
CA GLU A 27 9.28 -11.91 -17.31
C GLU A 27 9.82 -10.50 -17.62
N THR A 28 9.62 -10.03 -18.86
CA THR A 28 9.95 -8.66 -19.22
C THR A 28 8.88 -7.70 -18.67
N PRO A 29 9.27 -6.61 -17.98
CA PRO A 29 8.33 -5.58 -17.56
C PRO A 29 7.65 -4.90 -18.75
N GLU A 30 6.35 -4.66 -18.63
CA GLU A 30 5.57 -3.91 -19.62
C GLU A 30 5.45 -2.45 -19.18
N ILE A 31 5.64 -1.51 -20.12
CA ILE A 31 5.63 -0.06 -19.82
C ILE A 31 4.31 0.38 -19.20
N MET A 32 3.17 -0.10 -19.73
CA MET A 32 1.86 0.26 -19.21
C MET A 32 1.64 -0.24 -17.78
N GLU A 33 2.05 -1.48 -17.48
CA GLU A 33 1.95 -2.03 -16.14
C GLU A 33 2.91 -1.34 -15.16
N LEU A 34 4.08 -0.91 -15.62
CA LEU A 34 5.02 -0.10 -14.85
C LEU A 34 4.42 1.25 -14.47
N ILE A 35 3.80 1.94 -15.44
CA ILE A 35 3.10 3.21 -15.17
C ILE A 35 1.93 2.99 -14.21
N LEU A 36 1.10 1.97 -14.45
CA LEU A 36 -0.06 1.68 -13.61
C LEU A 36 0.34 1.29 -12.18
N SER A 37 1.36 0.47 -11.99
CA SER A 37 1.86 0.10 -10.67
C SER A 37 2.46 1.29 -9.93
N THR A 38 3.20 2.17 -10.63
CA THR A 38 3.78 3.39 -10.04
C THR A 38 2.70 4.38 -9.64
N CYS A 39 1.79 4.75 -10.56
CA CYS A 39 0.73 5.71 -10.31
C CYS A 39 -0.31 5.17 -9.32
N GLY A 40 -0.68 3.90 -9.45
CA GLY A 40 -1.57 3.22 -8.52
C GLY A 40 -0.97 3.14 -7.12
N GLY A 41 0.33 2.84 -7.02
CA GLY A 41 1.07 2.88 -5.76
C GLY A 41 1.06 4.27 -5.13
N ALA A 42 1.34 5.32 -5.91
CA ALA A 42 1.33 6.70 -5.42
C ALA A 42 -0.05 7.09 -4.86
N PHE A 43 -1.11 6.76 -5.60
CA PHE A 43 -2.49 7.01 -5.18
C PHE A 43 -2.85 6.25 -3.90
N MET A 44 -2.52 4.95 -3.84
CA MET A 44 -2.81 4.14 -2.65
C MET A 44 -2.00 4.54 -1.42
N GLY A 45 -0.78 5.08 -1.62
CA GLY A 45 0.05 5.61 -0.53
C GLY A 45 -0.55 6.85 0.15
N VAL A 46 -1.38 7.64 -0.55
CA VAL A 46 -2.09 8.79 0.05
C VAL A 46 -3.54 8.50 0.41
N LEU A 47 -4.05 7.32 0.05
CA LEU A 47 -5.43 6.96 0.30
C LEU A 47 -5.85 7.03 1.78
N PRO A 48 -5.02 6.64 2.77
CA PRO A 48 -5.35 6.82 4.18
C PRO A 48 -5.73 8.27 4.53
N ASP A 49 -4.91 9.25 4.13
CA ASP A 49 -5.15 10.68 4.35
C ASP A 49 -6.38 11.23 3.60
N LEU A 50 -6.82 10.55 2.53
CA LEU A 50 -8.01 10.94 1.77
C LEU A 50 -9.28 10.37 2.40
N LEU A 51 -9.22 9.13 2.89
CA LEU A 51 -10.32 8.48 3.61
C LEU A 51 -10.51 9.07 5.01
N GLU A 52 -9.41 9.49 5.63
CA GLU A 52 -9.40 10.05 6.97
C GLU A 52 -8.56 11.35 7.05
N PRO A 53 -9.06 12.46 6.47
CA PRO A 53 -8.32 13.73 6.50
C PRO A 53 -8.04 14.19 7.93
N ALA A 54 -6.79 14.60 8.19
CA ALA A 54 -6.41 15.09 9.51
C ALA A 54 -7.22 16.35 9.89
N SER A 55 -8.06 16.24 10.92
CA SER A 55 -8.79 17.37 11.51
C SER A 55 -7.95 18.16 12.53
N ASN A 56 -6.90 17.53 13.06
CA ASN A 56 -5.91 18.11 13.97
C ASN A 56 -4.65 17.20 13.96
N PRO A 57 -3.50 17.66 14.49
CA PRO A 57 -2.26 16.86 14.52
C PRO A 57 -2.39 15.51 15.26
N ASN A 58 -3.40 15.39 16.12
CA ASN A 58 -3.66 14.18 16.90
C ASN A 58 -4.66 13.23 16.25
N HIS A 59 -5.29 13.57 15.12
CA HIS A 59 -6.26 12.72 14.44
C HIS A 59 -5.59 11.49 13.81
N ARG A 60 -5.75 10.32 14.44
CA ARG A 60 -5.46 8.99 13.89
C ARG A 60 -6.55 8.05 14.39
N SER A 61 -7.36 7.52 13.51
CA SER A 61 -8.48 6.62 13.80
C SER A 61 -8.28 5.33 12.99
N ILE A 62 -9.36 4.80 12.41
CA ILE A 62 -9.41 3.47 11.79
C ILE A 62 -8.36 3.32 10.67
N PHE A 63 -8.27 4.26 9.73
CA PHE A 63 -7.39 4.12 8.56
C PHE A 63 -5.92 4.41 8.85
N HIS A 64 -5.61 4.82 10.10
CA HIS A 64 -4.27 4.98 10.64
C HIS A 64 -4.06 4.09 11.88
N SER A 65 -4.56 2.85 11.86
CA SER A 65 -4.43 1.90 12.99
C SER A 65 -3.63 0.64 12.65
N LEU A 66 -3.07 0.01 13.68
CA LEU A 66 -2.45 -1.32 13.56
C LEU A 66 -3.47 -2.40 13.18
N ALA A 67 -4.70 -2.30 13.67
CA ALA A 67 -5.78 -3.21 13.28
C ALA A 67 -6.03 -3.14 11.77
N PHE A 68 -6.05 -1.95 11.18
CA PHE A 68 -6.25 -1.81 9.73
C PHE A 68 -5.04 -2.29 8.93
N LEU A 69 -3.82 -2.09 9.42
CA LEU A 69 -2.62 -2.70 8.83
C LEU A 69 -2.73 -4.23 8.81
N GLY A 70 -3.15 -4.82 9.94
CA GLY A 70 -3.39 -6.26 10.07
C GLY A 70 -4.50 -6.75 9.13
N PHE A 71 -5.60 -5.99 9.02
CA PHE A 71 -6.71 -6.29 8.11
C PHE A 71 -6.24 -6.33 6.65
N ILE A 72 -5.45 -5.35 6.20
CA ILE A 72 -4.88 -5.32 4.85
C ILE A 72 -3.93 -6.50 4.64
N GLY A 73 -3.04 -6.77 5.59
CA GLY A 73 -2.10 -7.88 5.52
C GLY A 73 -2.81 -9.24 5.41
N TYR A 74 -3.83 -9.46 6.24
CA TYR A 74 -4.66 -10.67 6.19
C TYR A 74 -5.47 -10.77 4.90
N GLY A 75 -6.06 -9.67 4.43
CA GLY A 75 -6.74 -9.61 3.14
C GLY A 75 -5.81 -10.00 2.00
N ASN A 76 -4.58 -9.49 2.00
CA ASN A 76 -3.58 -9.83 0.98
C ASN A 76 -3.14 -11.30 1.07
N TYR A 77 -3.01 -11.87 2.27
CA TYR A 77 -2.80 -13.30 2.45
C TYR A 77 -3.93 -14.12 1.79
N LYS A 78 -5.20 -13.74 2.02
CA LYS A 78 -6.37 -14.40 1.41
C LYS A 78 -6.44 -14.25 -0.10
N VAL A 79 -5.94 -13.14 -0.66
CA VAL A 79 -5.82 -12.95 -2.12
C VAL A 79 -4.91 -14.02 -2.72
N TRP A 80 -3.78 -14.34 -2.08
CA TRP A 80 -2.87 -15.35 -2.61
C TRP A 80 -3.40 -16.78 -2.46
N GLU A 81 -4.16 -17.08 -1.41
CA GLU A 81 -4.88 -18.37 -1.25
C GLU A 81 -6.05 -18.55 -2.25
N ASN A 82 -6.59 -17.46 -2.79
CA ASN A 82 -7.77 -17.54 -3.64
C ASN A 82 -7.44 -18.12 -5.03
N GLN A 83 -8.07 -19.24 -5.38
CA GLN A 83 -7.86 -19.93 -6.66
C GLN A 83 -8.63 -19.30 -7.82
N ASN A 84 -9.63 -18.47 -7.55
CA ASN A 84 -10.46 -17.81 -8.57
C ASN A 84 -9.83 -16.50 -9.08
N LEU A 85 -8.75 -16.03 -8.46
CA LEU A 85 -8.02 -14.84 -8.91
C LEU A 85 -6.87 -15.24 -9.82
N SER A 86 -6.77 -14.57 -10.96
CA SER A 86 -5.58 -14.65 -11.81
C SER A 86 -4.35 -14.09 -11.10
N GLU A 87 -3.15 -14.55 -11.49
CA GLU A 87 -1.88 -14.02 -10.97
C GLU A 87 -1.79 -12.49 -11.10
N LYS A 88 -2.28 -11.92 -12.21
CA LYS A 88 -2.31 -10.47 -12.44
C LYS A 88 -3.21 -9.74 -11.45
N GLN A 89 -4.38 -10.31 -11.12
CA GLN A 89 -5.25 -9.74 -10.08
C GLN A 89 -4.59 -9.82 -8.71
N LYS A 90 -3.99 -10.97 -8.37
CA LYS A 90 -3.26 -11.15 -7.11
C LYS A 90 -2.13 -10.15 -6.95
N LEU A 91 -1.31 -10.00 -7.98
CA LEU A 91 -0.23 -9.02 -8.02
C LEU A 91 -0.77 -7.60 -7.87
N THR A 92 -1.77 -7.20 -8.67
CA THR A 92 -2.35 -5.86 -8.60
C THR A 92 -2.82 -5.54 -7.19
N ILE A 93 -3.61 -6.43 -6.58
CA ILE A 93 -4.12 -6.23 -5.22
C ILE A 93 -2.96 -6.20 -4.21
N SER A 94 -1.93 -7.02 -4.38
CA SER A 94 -0.73 -7.03 -3.52
C SER A 94 0.03 -5.72 -3.58
N LEU A 95 0.20 -5.14 -4.77
CA LEU A 95 0.90 -3.88 -4.95
C LEU A 95 0.11 -2.72 -4.32
N LEU A 96 -1.21 -2.67 -4.56
CA LEU A 96 -2.07 -1.62 -4.01
C LEU A 96 -2.16 -1.70 -2.48
N SER A 97 -2.30 -2.92 -1.93
CA SER A 97 -2.32 -3.15 -0.48
C SER A 97 -0.98 -2.84 0.17
N SER A 98 0.14 -3.20 -0.47
CA SER A 98 1.48 -2.87 0.03
C SER A 98 1.74 -1.37 -0.01
N ALA A 99 1.28 -0.66 -1.03
CA ALA A 99 1.40 0.79 -1.11
C ALA A 99 0.58 1.48 0.00
N PHE A 100 -0.66 1.04 0.27
CA PHE A 100 -1.41 1.50 1.43
C PHE A 100 -0.67 1.18 2.74
N GLY A 101 -0.20 -0.06 2.89
CA GLY A 101 0.55 -0.52 4.06
C GLY A 101 1.83 0.29 4.30
N SER A 102 2.47 0.79 3.24
CA SER A 102 3.66 1.64 3.35
C SER A 102 3.39 2.97 4.05
N HIS A 103 2.19 3.53 3.85
CA HIS A 103 1.75 4.71 4.57
C HIS A 103 1.66 4.42 6.06
N LEU A 104 0.93 3.37 6.44
CA LEU A 104 0.76 2.94 7.83
C LEU A 104 2.11 2.63 8.48
N PHE A 105 2.97 1.90 7.78
CA PHE A 105 4.30 1.56 8.26
C PHE A 105 5.14 2.82 8.55
N ALA A 106 5.14 3.79 7.63
CA ALA A 106 5.83 5.05 7.81
C ALA A 106 5.26 5.85 9.00
N ASP A 107 3.94 5.91 9.15
CA ASP A 107 3.29 6.59 10.26
C ASP A 107 3.55 5.91 11.61
N GLY A 108 3.68 4.59 11.62
CA GLY A 108 4.06 3.80 12.78
C GLY A 108 5.48 4.03 13.27
N GLN A 109 6.36 4.56 12.41
CA GLN A 109 7.74 4.92 12.78
C GLN A 109 7.88 6.34 13.34
N THR A 110 6.80 7.13 13.35
CA THR A 110 6.79 8.44 14.02
C THR A 110 6.75 8.26 15.54
N GLU A 111 7.20 9.27 16.31
CA GLU A 111 7.15 9.23 17.79
C GLU A 111 5.75 8.92 18.34
N LYS A 112 4.71 9.35 17.63
CA LYS A 112 3.31 9.11 17.99
C LYS A 112 2.84 7.67 17.69
N GLY A 113 3.45 7.00 16.71
CA GLY A 113 3.09 5.63 16.30
C GLY A 113 1.63 5.44 15.84
N LEU A 114 1.23 4.21 15.55
CA LEU A 114 -0.16 3.88 15.20
C LEU A 114 -0.95 3.45 16.44
N PRO A 115 -2.18 3.94 16.68
CA PRO A 115 -3.09 3.34 17.65
C PRO A 115 -3.41 1.89 17.28
N LEU A 116 -3.80 1.09 18.27
CA LEU A 116 -4.20 -0.30 18.03
C LEU A 116 -5.49 -0.36 17.18
N LEU A 117 -6.47 0.51 17.44
CA LEU A 117 -7.81 0.46 16.84
C LEU A 117 -8.31 1.85 16.38
N PHE A 118 -8.43 2.81 17.31
CA PHE A 118 -8.82 4.20 17.06
C PHE A 118 -8.42 5.08 18.25
#